data_AF-A0A929CHX0-F1
#
_entry.id   AF-A0A929CHX0-F1
#
_cell.length_a   1.000
_cell.length_b   1.000
_cell.length_c   1.000
_cell.angle_alpha   90.00
_cell.angle_beta   90.00
_cell.angle_gamma   90.00
#
_symmetry.space_group_name_H-M   'P 1'
#
loop_
_entity.id
_entity.type
_entity.pdbx_description
1 polymer ?
#
loop_
_entity_poly.entity_id
_entity_poly.type
_entity_poly.pdbx_seq_one_letter_code
_entity_poly.pdbx_strand_id
1 'polypeptide(L)'
;MKVNTYRIKEDNGLERTTPDQAAKGLSDATSCLWIDIEQPSVDGLKDLLAPLDLHPLVFDNCLEPAASPLLAPYNKCLFVRMPIQQSWDRPDIGFLCIIGLSNAIVTVHASPAPSLEKLADDFSTTMSFHVAGASAILYHIIDRLIDEDMAFALASRRRVEALAEKGYRTLSGAVGANPPKANSYHLKSPWKVADCLNLAILGGGPNPFHGFEMGFRFES
;
A
#
# COMPACT_ATOMS: atom_id res chain seq x y z
N MET A 1 7.26 10.60 -17.23
CA MET A 1 6.40 9.48 -17.64
C MET A 1 7.21 8.39 -18.30
N LYS A 2 7.23 7.22 -17.69
CA LYS A 2 7.80 5.99 -18.23
C LYS A 2 6.66 4.98 -18.34
N VAL A 3 6.55 4.31 -19.48
CA VAL A 3 5.49 3.34 -19.75
C VAL A 3 6.15 2.00 -20.06
N ASN A 4 5.84 1.00 -19.25
CA ASN A 4 6.23 -0.38 -19.49
C ASN A 4 5.00 -1.16 -19.94
N THR A 5 5.14 -2.00 -20.95
CA THR A 5 4.04 -2.82 -21.47
C THR A 5 4.45 -4.27 -21.52
N TYR A 6 3.56 -5.13 -21.06
CA TYR A 6 3.74 -6.57 -21.00
C TYR A 6 2.51 -7.28 -21.57
N ARG A 7 2.74 -8.46 -22.12
CA ARG A 7 1.70 -9.36 -22.61
C ARG A 7 1.87 -10.73 -21.96
N ILE A 8 0.77 -11.42 -21.68
CA ILE A 8 0.81 -12.83 -21.29
C ILE A 8 1.11 -13.70 -22.52
N LYS A 9 2.18 -14.50 -22.42
CA LYS A 9 2.59 -15.50 -23.42
C LYS A 9 1.70 -16.74 -23.38
N GLU A 10 1.85 -17.62 -24.37
CA GLU A 10 1.18 -18.93 -24.40
C GLU A 10 1.59 -19.85 -23.23
N ASP A 11 2.81 -19.68 -22.69
CA ASP A 11 3.30 -20.42 -21.51
C ASP A 11 2.82 -19.82 -20.17
N ASN A 12 1.88 -18.87 -20.23
CA ASN A 12 1.40 -18.05 -19.12
C ASN A 12 2.50 -17.22 -18.42
N GLY A 13 3.69 -17.04 -19.01
CA GLY A 13 4.66 -16.04 -18.54
C GLY A 13 4.32 -14.64 -19.05
N LEU A 14 5.07 -13.64 -18.60
CA LEU A 14 5.04 -12.30 -19.18
C LEU A 14 6.14 -12.14 -20.23
N GLU A 15 5.85 -11.35 -21.24
CA GLU A 15 6.87 -10.83 -22.15
C GLU A 15 6.72 -9.33 -22.28
N ARG A 16 7.85 -8.62 -22.35
CA ARG A 16 7.85 -7.19 -22.59
C ARG A 16 7.51 -6.91 -24.05
N THR A 17 6.56 -6.00 -24.27
CA THR A 17 6.12 -5.57 -25.59
C THR A 17 6.41 -4.09 -25.80
N THR A 18 6.27 -3.60 -27.03
CA THR A 18 6.30 -2.15 -27.28
C THR A 18 4.91 -1.52 -27.08
N PRO A 19 4.83 -0.21 -26.77
CA PRO A 19 3.54 0.48 -26.67
C PRO A 19 2.65 0.32 -27.91
N ASP A 20 3.23 0.32 -29.11
CA ASP A 20 2.49 0.10 -30.36
C ASP A 20 1.87 -1.30 -30.45
N GLN A 21 2.57 -2.31 -29.94
CA GLN A 21 2.06 -3.69 -29.88
C GLN A 21 0.97 -3.82 -28.80
N ALA A 22 1.15 -3.15 -27.66
CA ALA A 22 0.14 -3.12 -26.61
C ALA A 22 -1.15 -2.44 -27.09
N ALA A 23 -1.05 -1.31 -27.82
CA ALA A 23 -2.22 -0.63 -28.40
C ALA A 23 -3.00 -1.52 -29.37
N LYS A 24 -2.31 -2.34 -30.16
CA LYS A 24 -2.96 -3.36 -31.01
C LYS A 24 -3.62 -4.46 -30.19
N GLY A 25 -2.93 -4.97 -29.16
CA GLY A 25 -3.46 -6.01 -28.27
C GLY A 25 -4.66 -5.57 -27.44
N LEU A 26 -4.77 -4.28 -27.12
CA LEU A 26 -5.96 -3.69 -26.48
C LEU A 26 -7.22 -3.82 -27.35
N SER A 27 -7.05 -3.77 -28.67
CA SER A 27 -8.14 -4.00 -29.63
C SER A 27 -8.40 -5.48 -29.89
N ASP A 28 -7.44 -6.36 -29.57
CA ASP A 28 -7.51 -7.79 -29.73
C ASP A 28 -7.89 -8.47 -28.40
N ALA A 29 -9.16 -8.83 -28.27
CA ALA A 29 -9.72 -9.42 -27.05
C ALA A 29 -9.09 -10.76 -26.64
N THR A 30 -8.23 -11.36 -27.48
CA THR A 30 -7.59 -12.65 -27.21
C THR A 30 -6.33 -12.54 -26.36
N SER A 31 -5.68 -11.37 -26.32
CA SER A 31 -4.42 -11.17 -25.60
C SER A 31 -4.62 -10.38 -24.31
N CYS A 32 -4.02 -10.87 -23.22
CA CYS A 32 -4.06 -10.17 -21.95
C CYS A 32 -2.83 -9.28 -21.78
N LEU A 33 -3.05 -8.02 -21.44
CA LEU A 33 -2.01 -7.00 -21.33
C LEU A 33 -1.84 -6.47 -19.91
N TRP A 34 -0.62 -6.06 -19.58
CA TRP A 34 -0.32 -5.23 -18.42
C TRP A 34 0.43 -3.99 -18.88
N ILE A 35 -0.11 -2.81 -18.56
CA ILE A 35 0.47 -1.52 -18.87
C ILE A 35 0.81 -0.84 -17.56
N ASP A 36 2.07 -0.52 -17.35
CA ASP A 36 2.57 0.11 -16.14
C ASP A 36 3.07 1.52 -16.45
N ILE A 37 2.51 2.50 -15.74
CA ILE A 37 2.73 3.94 -15.96
C ILE A 37 3.35 4.54 -14.70
N GLU A 38 4.63 4.86 -14.82
CA GLU A 38 5.41 5.52 -13.78
C GLU A 38 5.51 7.02 -14.07
N GLN A 39 5.30 7.85 -13.03
CA GLN A 39 5.35 9.32 -13.10
C GLN A 39 4.47 9.86 -14.24
N PRO A 40 3.14 9.66 -14.17
CA PRO A 40 2.22 10.11 -15.22
C PRO A 40 2.27 11.63 -15.37
N SER A 41 2.32 12.12 -16.62
CA SER A 41 1.94 13.49 -16.92
C SER A 41 0.43 13.56 -17.17
N VAL A 42 -0.19 14.70 -16.88
CA VAL A 42 -1.64 14.89 -17.10
C VAL A 42 -2.01 14.61 -18.55
N ASP A 43 -1.30 15.22 -19.51
CA ASP A 43 -1.56 15.03 -20.94
C ASP A 43 -1.26 13.60 -21.40
N GLY A 44 -0.12 13.04 -20.95
CA GLY A 44 0.29 11.69 -21.36
C GLY A 44 -0.65 10.59 -20.84
N LEU A 45 -1.13 10.73 -19.60
CA LEU A 45 -2.13 9.82 -19.03
C LEU A 45 -3.47 9.95 -19.76
N LYS A 46 -3.88 11.18 -20.08
CA LYS A 46 -5.12 11.45 -20.80
C LYS A 46 -5.10 10.83 -22.20
N ASP A 47 -4.02 11.03 -22.93
CA ASP A 47 -3.85 10.49 -24.29
C ASP A 47 -3.83 8.95 -24.28
N LEU A 48 -3.18 8.35 -23.29
CA LEU A 48 -3.10 6.89 -23.18
C LEU A 48 -4.44 6.25 -22.78
N LEU A 49 -5.21 6.90 -21.91
CA LEU A 49 -6.49 6.37 -21.42
C LEU A 49 -7.68 6.76 -22.32
N ALA A 50 -7.54 7.76 -23.21
CA ALA A 50 -8.62 8.20 -24.09
C ALA A 50 -9.26 7.07 -24.93
N PRO A 51 -8.51 6.11 -25.51
CA PRO A 51 -9.09 5.02 -26.29
C PRO A 51 -9.96 4.05 -25.47
N LEU A 52 -9.78 4.03 -24.15
CA LEU A 52 -10.49 3.12 -23.26
C LEU A 52 -11.91 3.59 -22.90
N ASP A 53 -12.23 4.86 -23.21
CA ASP A 53 -13.53 5.49 -22.94
C ASP A 53 -14.02 5.19 -21.51
N LEU A 54 -13.13 5.47 -20.53
CA LEU A 54 -13.33 5.26 -19.11
C LEU A 54 -14.16 6.39 -18.50
N HIS A 55 -14.76 6.11 -17.34
CA HIS A 55 -15.45 7.13 -16.57
C HIS A 55 -14.48 8.27 -16.17
N PRO A 56 -14.85 9.57 -16.33
CA PRO A 56 -13.95 10.69 -16.04
C PRO A 56 -13.32 10.65 -14.64
N LEU A 57 -14.10 10.23 -13.64
CA LEU A 57 -13.61 10.05 -12.27
C LEU A 57 -12.41 9.10 -12.16
N VAL A 58 -12.25 8.11 -13.04
CA VAL A 58 -11.08 7.21 -13.00
C VAL A 58 -9.80 8.00 -13.24
N PHE A 59 -9.82 8.93 -14.20
CA PHE A 59 -8.68 9.79 -14.51
C PHE A 59 -8.38 10.74 -13.35
N ASP A 60 -9.40 11.44 -12.83
CA ASP A 60 -9.23 12.35 -11.70
C ASP A 60 -8.67 11.61 -10.48
N ASN A 61 -9.17 10.40 -10.24
CA ASN A 61 -8.70 9.56 -9.17
C ASN A 61 -7.23 9.13 -9.34
N CYS A 62 -6.72 8.96 -10.56
CA CYS A 62 -5.30 8.66 -10.78
C CYS A 62 -4.37 9.84 -10.49
N LEU A 63 -4.88 11.07 -10.56
CA LEU A 63 -4.08 12.29 -10.38
C LEU A 63 -4.17 12.89 -8.97
N GLU A 64 -5.06 12.39 -8.12
CA GLU A 64 -5.30 12.90 -6.76
C GLU A 64 -4.11 12.60 -5.81
N PRO A 65 -3.35 13.62 -5.35
CA PRO A 65 -2.17 13.41 -4.51
C PRO A 65 -2.50 13.11 -3.04
N ALA A 66 -3.69 13.47 -2.54
CA ALA A 66 -4.11 13.27 -1.14
C ALA A 66 -5.18 12.17 -1.02
N ALA A 67 -5.06 11.12 -1.83
CA ALA A 67 -6.10 10.14 -1.99
C ALA A 67 -6.23 9.18 -0.79
N SER A 68 -7.45 8.72 -0.51
CA SER A 68 -7.70 7.55 0.35
C SER A 68 -7.76 6.26 -0.49
N PRO A 69 -7.53 5.08 0.11
CA PRO A 69 -7.77 3.81 -0.55
C PRO A 69 -9.21 3.72 -1.09
N LEU A 70 -9.38 3.15 -2.27
CA LEU A 70 -10.67 3.12 -2.97
C LEU A 70 -10.81 1.85 -3.80
N LEU A 71 -11.97 1.22 -3.73
CA LEU A 71 -12.39 0.16 -4.64
C LEU A 71 -13.72 0.59 -5.27
N ALA A 72 -13.72 0.85 -6.57
CA ALA A 72 -14.88 1.38 -7.27
C ALA A 72 -15.10 0.61 -8.58
N PRO A 73 -16.19 -0.17 -8.69
CA PRO A 73 -16.59 -0.73 -9.97
C PRO A 73 -17.21 0.37 -10.84
N TYR A 74 -16.80 0.42 -12.10
CA TYR A 74 -17.40 1.23 -13.16
C TYR A 74 -17.86 0.30 -14.30
N ASN A 75 -18.72 0.81 -15.20
CA ASN A 75 -19.31 -0.01 -16.26
C ASN A 75 -18.30 -0.76 -17.13
N LYS A 76 -17.08 -0.23 -17.31
CA LYS A 76 -16.05 -0.80 -18.19
C LYS A 76 -14.78 -1.24 -17.47
N CYS A 77 -14.64 -0.91 -16.20
CA CYS A 77 -13.42 -1.22 -15.46
C CYS A 77 -13.68 -1.36 -13.96
N LEU A 78 -12.82 -2.11 -13.29
CA LEU A 78 -12.64 -2.04 -11.85
C LEU A 78 -11.53 -1.04 -11.54
N PHE A 79 -11.81 -0.03 -10.75
CA PHE A 79 -10.78 0.86 -10.23
C PHE A 79 -10.39 0.45 -8.81
N VAL A 80 -9.10 0.29 -8.58
CA VAL A 80 -8.52 0.06 -7.25
C VAL A 80 -7.47 1.12 -7.01
N ARG A 81 -7.52 1.77 -5.86
CA ARG A 81 -6.43 2.59 -5.35
C ARG A 81 -6.01 2.04 -4.01
N MET A 82 -4.72 1.75 -3.87
CA MET A 82 -4.14 1.25 -2.64
C MET A 82 -2.86 2.01 -2.29
N PRO A 83 -2.56 2.16 -0.99
CA PRO A 83 -1.30 2.75 -0.58
C PRO A 83 -0.17 1.81 -1.03
N ILE A 84 0.96 2.41 -1.37
CA ILE A 84 2.23 1.71 -1.60
C ILE A 84 3.30 2.37 -0.75
N GLN A 85 3.95 1.55 0.07
CA GLN A 85 5.05 2.01 0.91
C GLN A 85 6.38 1.65 0.23
N GLN A 86 7.32 2.59 0.18
CA GLN A 86 8.64 2.33 -0.40
C GLN A 86 9.64 1.79 0.63
N SER A 87 9.47 2.16 1.89
CA SER A 87 10.29 1.69 3.00
C SER A 87 9.57 1.84 4.33
N TRP A 88 9.99 1.04 5.31
CA TRP A 88 9.42 1.05 6.67
C TRP A 88 9.62 2.38 7.42
N ASP A 89 10.61 3.18 7.01
CA ASP A 89 11.04 4.41 7.69
C ASP A 89 10.64 5.71 6.97
N ARG A 90 9.93 5.61 5.84
CA ARG A 90 9.42 6.79 5.13
C ARG A 90 8.01 7.17 5.59
N PRO A 91 7.77 8.45 5.93
CA PRO A 91 6.43 8.94 6.30
C PRO A 91 5.53 9.14 5.07
N ASP A 92 6.12 9.34 3.90
CA ASP A 92 5.47 9.55 2.61
C ASP A 92 4.89 8.23 2.07
N ILE A 93 3.56 8.09 2.18
CA ILE A 93 2.80 6.98 1.59
C ILE A 93 2.41 7.38 0.17
N GLY A 94 2.88 6.61 -0.82
CA GLY A 94 2.45 6.74 -2.20
C GLY A 94 1.14 5.99 -2.44
N PHE A 95 0.53 6.20 -3.62
CA PHE A 95 -0.61 5.42 -4.06
C PHE A 95 -0.34 4.76 -5.41
N LEU A 96 -0.79 3.52 -5.52
CA LEU A 96 -0.92 2.81 -6.77
C LEU A 96 -2.39 2.82 -7.18
N CYS A 97 -2.67 3.34 -8.37
CA CYS A 97 -3.97 3.18 -9.02
C CYS A 97 -3.89 2.01 -9.99
N ILE A 98 -4.90 1.14 -9.94
CA ILE A 98 -5.03 -0.04 -10.78
C ILE A 98 -6.37 0.04 -11.49
N ILE A 99 -6.34 -0.02 -12.82
CA ILE A 99 -7.53 -0.05 -13.68
C ILE A 99 -7.60 -1.44 -14.28
N GLY A 100 -8.55 -2.24 -13.82
CA GLY A 100 -8.81 -3.57 -14.33
C GLY A 100 -9.86 -3.56 -15.43
N LEU A 101 -9.45 -3.94 -16.64
CA LEU A 101 -10.32 -4.16 -17.81
C LEU A 101 -10.52 -5.66 -18.03
N SER A 102 -11.35 -6.04 -19.00
CA SER A 102 -11.61 -7.45 -19.33
C SER A 102 -10.36 -8.21 -19.80
N ASN A 103 -9.49 -7.56 -20.56
CA ASN A 103 -8.28 -8.14 -21.15
C ASN A 103 -7.01 -7.34 -20.83
N ALA A 104 -7.06 -6.37 -19.91
CA ALA A 104 -5.89 -5.58 -19.57
C ALA A 104 -5.91 -5.08 -18.13
N ILE A 105 -4.72 -4.95 -17.54
CA ILE A 105 -4.50 -4.22 -16.29
C ILE A 105 -3.65 -2.99 -16.60
N VAL A 106 -4.08 -1.83 -16.11
CA VAL A 106 -3.26 -0.61 -16.16
C VAL A 106 -2.88 -0.20 -14.74
N THR A 107 -1.60 -0.11 -14.45
CA THR A 107 -1.07 0.42 -13.18
C THR A 107 -0.55 1.84 -13.38
N VAL A 108 -0.87 2.73 -12.45
CA VAL A 108 -0.46 4.15 -12.48
C VAL A 108 0.06 4.54 -11.12
N HIS A 109 1.30 5.04 -11.06
CA HIS A 109 1.95 5.43 -9.82
C HIS A 109 2.90 6.63 -10.00
N ALA A 110 2.89 7.54 -9.02
CA ALA A 110 3.68 8.77 -9.07
C ALA A 110 5.16 8.56 -8.72
N SER A 111 5.49 7.52 -7.95
CA SER A 111 6.85 7.22 -7.49
C SER A 111 7.25 5.82 -7.93
N PRO A 112 8.55 5.50 -8.06
CA PRO A 112 9.00 4.16 -8.43
C PRO A 112 8.35 3.07 -7.56
N ALA A 113 7.95 1.97 -8.19
CA ALA A 113 7.34 0.82 -7.53
C ALA A 113 8.18 -0.45 -7.81
N PRO A 114 9.29 -0.65 -7.07
CA PRO A 114 10.21 -1.78 -7.30
C PRO A 114 9.53 -3.15 -7.23
N SER A 115 8.45 -3.25 -6.44
CA SER A 115 7.57 -4.41 -6.31
C SER A 115 6.98 -4.84 -7.65
N LEU A 116 6.54 -3.86 -8.45
CA LEU A 116 5.97 -4.09 -9.78
C LEU A 116 7.05 -4.49 -10.77
N GLU A 117 8.20 -3.81 -10.76
CA GLU A 117 9.34 -4.16 -11.63
C GLU A 117 9.81 -5.59 -11.36
N LYS A 118 9.99 -5.96 -10.08
CA LYS A 118 10.37 -7.31 -9.67
C LYS A 118 9.31 -8.34 -10.05
N LEU A 119 8.02 -8.01 -9.88
CA LEU A 119 6.94 -8.89 -10.30
C LEU A 119 7.00 -9.15 -11.80
N ALA A 120 7.20 -8.11 -12.61
CA ALA A 120 7.33 -8.24 -14.05
C ALA A 120 8.54 -9.12 -14.44
N ASP A 121 9.68 -8.92 -13.78
CA ASP A 121 10.89 -9.70 -14.02
C ASP A 121 10.73 -11.18 -13.63
N ASP A 122 10.14 -11.46 -12.47
CA ASP A 122 9.89 -12.81 -11.98
C ASP A 122 9.01 -13.60 -12.97
N PHE A 123 7.91 -13.00 -13.43
CA PHE A 123 7.02 -13.60 -14.43
C PHE A 123 7.57 -13.60 -15.87
N SER A 124 8.57 -12.77 -16.16
CA SER A 124 9.25 -12.80 -17.45
C SER A 124 10.30 -13.90 -17.55
N THR A 125 10.79 -14.41 -16.42
CA THR A 125 11.96 -15.29 -16.37
C THR A 125 11.68 -16.67 -15.78
N THR A 126 11.00 -16.74 -14.63
CA THR A 126 10.97 -17.94 -13.79
C THR A 126 9.56 -18.39 -13.42
N MET A 127 8.60 -17.46 -13.35
CA MET A 127 7.22 -17.74 -12.97
C MET A 127 6.28 -17.74 -14.17
N SER A 128 5.17 -18.45 -14.03
CA SER A 128 4.04 -18.42 -14.96
C SER A 128 2.73 -18.38 -14.20
N PHE A 129 1.71 -17.75 -14.79
CA PHE A 129 0.37 -17.73 -14.22
C PHE A 129 -0.26 -19.12 -14.30
N HIS A 130 -1.03 -19.50 -13.28
CA HIS A 130 -1.82 -20.73 -13.34
C HIS A 130 -2.94 -20.65 -14.38
N VAL A 131 -3.53 -19.46 -14.53
CA VAL A 131 -4.58 -19.15 -15.53
C VAL A 131 -4.21 -17.81 -16.16
N ALA A 132 -4.08 -17.75 -17.48
CA ALA A 132 -3.87 -16.49 -18.18
C ALA A 132 -5.10 -15.58 -18.07
N GLY A 133 -4.90 -14.34 -17.66
CA GLY A 133 -5.94 -13.33 -17.66
C GLY A 133 -5.62 -12.10 -16.82
N ALA A 134 -6.41 -11.05 -17.00
CA ALA A 134 -6.22 -9.77 -16.32
C ALA A 134 -6.39 -9.93 -14.80
N SER A 135 -7.30 -10.81 -14.37
CA SER A 135 -7.50 -11.15 -12.96
C SER A 135 -6.27 -11.81 -12.33
N ALA A 136 -5.50 -12.60 -13.07
CA ALA A 136 -4.29 -13.22 -12.56
C ALA A 136 -3.19 -12.18 -12.32
N ILE A 137 -3.00 -11.25 -13.26
CA ILE A 137 -2.10 -10.11 -13.09
C ILE A 137 -2.51 -9.28 -11.87
N LEU A 138 -3.79 -8.92 -11.77
CA LEU A 138 -4.32 -8.15 -10.64
C LEU A 138 -4.08 -8.87 -9.30
N TYR A 139 -4.36 -10.16 -9.24
CA TYR A 139 -4.14 -10.98 -8.05
C TYR A 139 -2.67 -10.90 -7.61
N HIS A 140 -1.73 -11.16 -8.52
CA HIS A 140 -0.31 -11.18 -8.17
C HIS A 140 0.27 -9.81 -7.83
N ILE A 141 -0.27 -8.73 -8.43
CA ILE A 141 0.07 -7.36 -8.01
C ILE A 141 -0.35 -7.14 -6.56
N ILE A 142 -1.61 -7.45 -6.22
CA ILE A 142 -2.12 -7.24 -4.86
C ILE A 142 -1.38 -8.12 -3.85
N ASP A 143 -1.19 -9.40 -4.17
CA ASP A 143 -0.47 -10.38 -3.35
C ASP A 143 0.94 -9.89 -3.01
N ARG A 144 1.70 -9.45 -4.03
CA ARG A 144 3.04 -8.89 -3.84
C ARG A 144 3.04 -7.66 -2.94
N LEU A 145 2.10 -6.74 -3.14
CA LEU A 145 2.05 -5.50 -2.36
C LEU A 145 1.69 -5.77 -0.90
N ILE A 146 0.75 -6.67 -0.63
CA ILE A 146 0.38 -7.08 0.73
C ILE A 146 1.56 -7.75 1.45
N ASP A 147 2.31 -8.59 0.75
CA ASP A 147 3.52 -9.23 1.29
C ASP A 147 4.59 -8.21 1.69
N GLU A 148 4.79 -7.17 0.87
CA GLU A 148 5.73 -6.09 1.17
C GLU A 148 5.27 -5.22 2.34
N ASP A 149 3.99 -4.85 2.39
CA ASP A 149 3.41 -4.12 3.52
C ASP A 149 3.59 -4.90 4.83
N MET A 150 3.37 -6.22 4.81
CA MET A 150 3.62 -7.09 5.95
C MET A 150 5.10 -7.07 6.36
N ALA A 151 6.02 -7.13 5.38
CA ALA A 151 7.45 -7.04 5.65
C ALA A 151 7.85 -5.70 6.29
N PHE A 152 7.27 -4.59 5.85
CA PHE A 152 7.49 -3.26 6.44
C PHE A 152 6.93 -3.14 7.85
N ALA A 153 5.73 -3.68 8.10
CA ALA A 153 5.15 -3.72 9.44
C ALA A 153 6.06 -4.49 10.43
N LEU A 154 6.57 -5.65 10.02
CA LEU A 154 7.50 -6.45 10.82
C LEU A 154 8.86 -5.76 11.02
N ALA A 155 9.37 -5.04 10.02
CA ALA A 155 10.57 -4.23 10.15
C ALA A 155 10.39 -3.09 11.16
N SER A 156 9.26 -2.38 11.07
CA SER A 156 8.90 -1.30 11.99
C SER A 156 8.81 -1.81 13.44
N ARG A 157 8.16 -2.96 13.66
CA ARG A 157 8.09 -3.61 14.97
C ARG A 157 9.48 -3.93 15.53
N ARG A 158 10.34 -4.55 14.72
CA ARG A 158 11.74 -4.86 15.13
C ARG A 158 12.50 -3.60 15.52
N ARG A 159 12.27 -2.48 14.84
CA ARG A 159 12.90 -1.20 15.17
C ARG A 159 12.44 -0.67 16.54
N VAL A 160 11.14 -0.73 16.82
CA VAL A 160 10.57 -0.33 18.11
C VAL A 160 11.15 -1.16 19.25
N GLU A 161 11.20 -2.48 19.10
CA GLU A 161 11.77 -3.40 20.10
C GLU A 161 13.25 -3.10 20.35
N ALA A 162 14.04 -2.87 19.29
CA ALA A 162 15.45 -2.50 19.42
C ALA A 162 15.66 -1.14 20.11
N LEU A 163 14.79 -0.16 19.86
CA LEU A 163 14.82 1.13 20.54
C LEU A 163 14.48 1.00 22.03
N ALA A 164 13.46 0.22 22.37
CA ALA A 164 13.07 -0.03 23.74
C ALA A 164 14.22 -0.68 24.53
N GLU A 165 14.83 -1.75 23.98
CA GLU A 165 15.97 -2.44 24.60
C GLU A 165 17.16 -1.48 24.82
N LYS A 166 17.47 -0.63 23.83
CA LYS A 166 18.52 0.40 23.98
C LYS A 166 18.19 1.38 25.10
N GLY A 167 16.94 1.83 25.18
CA GLY A 167 16.46 2.72 26.25
C GLY A 167 16.60 2.10 27.64
N TYR A 168 16.18 0.84 27.80
CA TYR A 168 16.34 0.10 29.06
C TYR A 168 17.82 0.01 29.49
N ARG A 169 18.73 -0.31 28.56
CA ARG A 169 20.18 -0.37 28.86
C ARG A 169 20.75 0.97 29.25
N THR A 170 20.38 2.05 28.57
CA THR A 170 20.86 3.40 28.90
C THR A 170 20.37 3.85 30.27
N LEU A 171 19.10 3.59 30.60
CA LEU A 171 18.55 3.89 31.92
C LEU A 171 19.18 3.02 33.01
N SER A 172 19.40 1.73 32.74
CA SER A 172 20.02 0.80 33.71
C SER A 172 21.51 1.06 33.91
N GLY A 173 22.22 1.54 32.88
CA GLY A 173 23.63 1.92 32.96
C GLY A 173 23.86 3.31 33.58
N ALA A 174 22.90 4.23 33.46
CA ALA A 174 22.92 5.52 34.16
C ALA A 174 22.61 5.37 35.67
N VAL A 175 21.86 4.33 36.04
CA VAL A 175 21.61 3.93 37.44
C VAL A 175 22.74 3.01 37.92
N GLY A 176 23.95 3.53 38.00
CA GLY A 176 25.02 2.88 38.73
C GLY A 176 24.85 3.07 40.24
N ALA A 177 23.88 2.41 40.88
CA ALA A 177 23.87 2.18 42.33
C ALA A 177 22.62 1.37 42.77
N ASN A 178 22.86 0.12 43.15
CA ASN A 178 22.00 -0.73 43.99
C ASN A 178 20.60 -1.05 43.41
N PRO A 179 20.25 -2.34 43.17
CA PRO A 179 18.84 -2.67 43.02
C PRO A 179 18.12 -2.17 44.28
N PRO A 180 16.96 -1.50 44.19
CA PRO A 180 16.13 -1.36 45.37
C PRO A 180 15.90 -2.79 45.86
N LYS A 181 16.39 -3.09 47.08
CA LYS A 181 16.03 -4.32 47.78
C LYS A 181 14.54 -4.51 47.54
N ALA A 182 14.15 -5.72 47.14
CA ALA A 182 12.76 -6.09 47.02
C ALA A 182 12.08 -5.80 48.38
N ASN A 183 11.59 -4.58 48.55
CA ASN A 183 10.51 -4.32 49.47
C ASN A 183 9.41 -5.16 48.88
N SER A 184 9.07 -6.22 49.60
CA SER A 184 7.82 -6.92 49.47
C SER A 184 6.71 -5.88 49.48
N TYR A 185 6.36 -5.39 48.28
CA TYR A 185 5.10 -4.73 48.08
C TYR A 185 4.06 -5.80 48.32
N HIS A 186 3.61 -5.90 49.58
CA HIS A 186 2.29 -6.42 49.87
C HIS A 186 1.32 -5.54 49.08
N LEU A 187 0.99 -5.99 47.87
CA LEU A 187 -0.11 -5.48 47.07
C LEU A 187 -1.39 -5.72 47.88
N LYS A 188 -1.72 -4.78 48.76
CA LYS A 188 -3.09 -4.59 49.25
C LYS A 188 -3.85 -3.82 48.17
N SER A 189 -4.28 -4.51 47.12
CA SER A 189 -5.60 -4.35 46.50
C SER A 189 -5.67 -5.17 45.19
N PRO A 190 -6.86 -5.65 44.81
CA PRO A 190 -7.03 -6.66 43.78
C PRO A 190 -7.45 -5.98 42.48
N TRP A 191 -6.51 -5.65 41.60
CA TRP A 191 -6.84 -5.31 40.22
C TRP A 191 -6.33 -6.44 39.34
N LYS A 192 -7.23 -7.36 39.00
CA LYS A 192 -6.97 -8.44 38.05
C LYS A 192 -6.95 -7.83 36.65
N VAL A 193 -6.07 -8.34 35.81
CA VAL A 193 -5.80 -7.97 34.41
C VAL A 193 -7.04 -7.88 33.49
N ALA A 194 -8.22 -8.28 33.96
CA ALA A 194 -9.49 -8.13 33.26
C ALA A 194 -10.01 -6.66 33.18
N ASP A 195 -9.61 -5.77 34.08
CA ASP A 195 -10.22 -4.42 34.15
C ASP A 195 -9.67 -3.41 33.13
N CYS A 196 -8.47 -3.63 32.57
CA CYS A 196 -7.93 -2.78 31.50
C CYS A 196 -8.64 -2.99 30.16
N LEU A 197 -9.33 -4.13 29.97
CA LEU A 197 -10.04 -4.42 28.72
C LEU A 197 -11.41 -3.70 28.64
N ASN A 198 -11.99 -3.29 29.77
CA ASN A 198 -13.30 -2.63 29.81
C ASN A 198 -13.26 -1.10 29.71
N LEU A 199 -12.10 -0.47 29.95
CA LEU A 199 -11.96 1.00 29.88
C LEU A 199 -11.86 1.55 28.45
N ALA A 200 -11.75 0.70 27.44
CA ALA A 200 -11.80 1.09 26.02
C ALA A 200 -13.18 0.88 25.36
N ILE A 201 -14.13 0.18 26.02
CA ILE A 201 -15.38 -0.27 25.38
C ILE A 201 -16.64 0.42 25.92
N LEU A 202 -16.63 1.02 27.11
CA LEU A 202 -17.76 1.81 27.60
C LEU A 202 -17.30 3.21 28.01
N GLY A 203 -17.55 4.20 27.14
CA GLY A 203 -17.23 5.59 27.35
C GLY A 203 -17.87 6.14 28.63
N GLY A 204 -17.05 6.72 29.51
CA GLY A 204 -17.52 7.41 30.71
C GLY A 204 -16.48 7.50 31.82
N GLY A 205 -15.49 8.38 31.67
CA GLY A 205 -14.53 8.70 32.73
C GLY A 205 -13.61 9.86 32.33
N PRO A 206 -13.19 10.74 33.26
CA PRO A 206 -12.67 12.06 32.92
C PRO A 206 -11.31 12.00 32.23
N ASN A 207 -11.21 12.75 31.14
CA ASN A 207 -10.08 12.83 30.23
C ASN A 207 -8.86 13.51 30.90
N PRO A 208 -7.68 12.87 30.98
CA PRO A 208 -6.51 13.46 31.64
C PRO A 208 -5.74 14.47 30.76
N PHE A 209 -6.22 14.77 29.54
CA PHE A 209 -5.61 15.76 28.65
C PHE A 209 -6.35 17.11 28.75
N HIS A 210 -6.08 17.86 29.81
CA HIS A 210 -6.32 19.30 29.84
C HIS A 210 -4.98 20.01 29.67
N GLY A 211 -4.75 20.56 28.48
CA GLY A 211 -3.56 21.37 28.20
C GLY A 211 -3.06 21.35 26.77
N PHE A 212 -3.93 21.51 25.77
CA PHE A 212 -3.53 21.96 24.43
C PHE A 212 -4.76 22.55 23.71
N GLU A 213 -5.05 23.83 23.96
CA GLU A 213 -5.96 24.61 23.10
C GLU A 213 -5.15 25.15 21.92
N MET A 214 -5.49 24.73 20.70
CA MET A 214 -5.28 25.54 19.51
C MET A 214 -6.63 25.66 18.81
N GLY A 215 -7.21 26.86 18.89
CA GLY A 215 -8.56 27.14 18.43
C GLY A 215 -8.66 27.18 16.90
N PHE A 216 -9.74 26.60 16.39
CA PHE A 216 -10.34 26.97 15.11
C PHE A 216 -11.81 27.30 15.36
N ARG A 217 -12.16 28.57 15.25
CA ARG A 217 -13.55 29.02 15.04
C ARG A 217 -13.86 28.88 13.55
N PHE A 218 -14.97 28.23 13.24
CA PHE A 218 -15.72 28.50 12.01
C PHE A 218 -17.02 29.21 12.41
N GLU A 219 -17.14 30.48 12.05
CA GLU A 219 -18.44 31.13 11.92
C GLU A 219 -18.98 30.85 10.51
N SER A 220 -20.29 30.68 10.44
CA SER A 220 -21.09 30.45 9.24
C SER A 220 -21.50 31.78 8.61
#